data_AF-A0A8S2AXY6-F1
#
_entry.id   AF-A0A8S2AXY6-F1
#
_cell.length_a   1.000
_cell.length_b   1.000
_cell.length_c   1.000
_cell.angle_alpha   90.00
_cell.angle_beta   90.00
_cell.angle_gamma   90.00
#
_symmetry.space_group_name_H-M   'P 1'
#
loop_
_entity.id
_entity.type
_entity.pdbx_description
1 polymer ?
#
loop_
_entity_poly.entity_id
_entity_poly.type
_entity_poly.pdbx_seq_one_letter_code
_entity_poly.pdbx_strand_id
1 'polypeptide(L)' 'MVNEMVAKMTSVCWDKCITSAPGSKFSSSESSCLTHCAQRYMDMSMILMKRFQQQ' A
#
# COMPACT_ATOMS: atom_id res chain seq x y z
N MET A 1 9.59 13.87 1.09
CA MET A 1 9.09 13.10 -0.07
C MET A 1 8.84 11.63 0.26
N VAL A 2 9.85 10.82 0.64
CA VAL A 2 9.63 9.38 0.93
C VAL A 2 8.64 9.15 2.07
N ASN A 3 8.73 9.93 3.16
CA ASN A 3 7.82 9.80 4.31
C ASN A 3 6.34 9.98 3.93
N GLU A 4 6.03 10.93 3.05
CA GLU A 4 4.65 11.17 2.60
C GLU A 4 4.13 10.03 1.73
N MET A 5 4.98 9.46 0.87
CA MET A 5 4.64 8.28 0.08
C MET A 5 4.34 7.09 0.98
N VAL A 6 5.18 6.84 1.99
CA VAL A 6 4.97 5.78 2.98
C VAL A 6 3.66 6.00 3.73
N ALA A 7 3.40 7.21 4.23
CA ALA A 7 2.17 7.53 4.94
C ALA A 7 0.92 7.30 4.09
N LYS A 8 0.92 7.73 2.82
CA LYS A 8 -0.20 7.49 1.88
C LYS A 8 -0.39 6.00 1.59
N MET A 9 0.70 5.29 1.33
CA MET A 9 0.67 3.84 1.09
C MET A 9 0.11 3.10 2.31
N THR A 10 0.56 3.46 3.51
CA THR A 10 0.07 2.88 4.77
C THR A 10 -1.43 3.11 4.93
N SER A 11 -1.92 4.34 4.75
CA SER A 11 -3.37 4.63 4.85
C SER A 11 -4.18 3.82 3.85
N VAL A 12 -3.77 3.80 2.58
CA VAL A 12 -4.49 3.08 1.52
C VAL A 12 -4.51 1.57 1.78
N CYS A 13 -3.39 1.00 2.22
CA CYS A 13 -3.30 -0.43 2.48
C CYS A 13 -3.99 -0.83 3.79
N TRP A 14 -4.01 0.05 4.79
CA TRP A 14 -4.77 -0.16 6.01
C TRP A 14 -6.27 -0.30 5.71
N ASP A 15 -6.84 0.67 4.99
CA ASP A 15 -8.28 0.68 4.65
C ASP A 15 -8.70 -0.54 3.80
N LYS A 16 -7.78 -1.08 3.00
CA LYS A 16 -8.04 -2.24 2.13
C LYS A 16 -7.90 -3.58 2.84
N CYS A 17 -6.95 -3.69 3.76
CA CYS A 17 -6.55 -4.98 4.32
C CYS A 17 -7.05 -5.20 5.75
N ILE A 18 -7.28 -4.14 6.52
CA ILE A 18 -7.69 -4.21 7.92
C ILE A 18 -9.17 -3.82 8.03
N THR A 19 -10.05 -4.77 7.78
CA THR A 19 -11.51 -4.58 7.76
C THR A 19 -12.19 -4.81 9.11
N SER A 20 -11.43 -5.33 10.09
CA SER A 20 -11.87 -5.55 11.46
C SER A 20 -10.73 -5.15 12.40
N ALA A 21 -11.05 -4.94 13.68
CA ALA A 21 -10.01 -4.63 14.66
C ALA A 21 -9.00 -5.79 14.73
N PRO A 22 -7.72 -5.56 14.37
CA PRO A 22 -6.73 -6.61 14.42
C PRO A 22 -6.47 -7.02 15.87
N GLY A 23 -6.05 -8.27 16.07
CA GLY A 23 -5.62 -8.76 17.38
C GLY A 23 -4.28 -8.15 17.82
N SER A 24 -3.59 -8.81 18.74
CA SER A 24 -2.23 -8.40 19.16
C SER A 24 -1.17 -8.52 18.04
N LYS A 25 -1.53 -9.11 16.91
CA LYS A 25 -0.72 -9.26 15.70
C LYS A 25 -1.63 -9.39 14.49
N PHE A 26 -1.08 -9.07 13.31
CA PHE A 26 -1.75 -9.39 12.06
C PHE A 26 -1.86 -10.90 11.87
N SER A 27 -3.01 -11.32 11.37
CA SER A 27 -3.21 -12.65 10.81
C SER A 27 -2.33 -12.86 9.57
N SER A 28 -2.21 -14.11 9.13
CA SER A 28 -1.47 -14.44 7.90
C SER A 28 -2.09 -13.82 6.66
N SER A 29 -3.42 -13.71 6.61
CA SER A 29 -4.16 -13.07 5.51
C SER A 29 -3.95 -11.56 5.48
N GLU A 30 -4.03 -10.88 6.63
CA GLU A 30 -3.76 -9.43 6.73
C GLU A 30 -2.31 -9.12 6.33
N SER A 31 -1.35 -9.90 6.83
CA SER A 31 0.08 -9.72 6.49
C SER A 31 0.34 -9.90 4.98
N SER A 32 -0.29 -10.93 4.38
CA SER A 32 -0.20 -11.18 2.94
C SER A 32 -0.87 -10.07 2.14
N CYS A 33 -2.03 -9.59 2.58
CA CYS A 33 -2.74 -8.49 1.94
C CYS A 33 -1.90 -7.20 1.96
N LEU A 34 -1.35 -6.83 3.11
CA LEU A 34 -0.52 -5.63 3.27
C LEU A 34 0.71 -5.68 2.36
N THR A 35 1.38 -6.84 2.29
CA THR A 35 2.53 -7.06 1.39
C THR A 35 2.14 -6.86 -0.07
N HIS A 36 1.07 -7.52 -0.52
CA HIS A 36 0.60 -7.37 -1.91
C HIS A 36 0.10 -5.96 -2.22
N CYS A 37 -0.56 -5.30 -1.27
CA CYS A 37 -1.05 -3.94 -1.42
C CYS A 37 0.09 -2.95 -1.60
N ALA A 38 1.12 -3.00 -0.74
CA ALA A 38 2.27 -2.12 -0.82
C ALA A 38 3.01 -2.29 -2.15
N GLN A 39 3.22 -3.53 -2.59
CA GLN A 39 3.85 -3.81 -3.88
C GLN A 39 3.04 -3.23 -5.04
N ARG A 40 1.72 -3.49 -5.09
CA ARG A 40 0.84 -2.93 -6.13
C ARG A 40 0.78 -1.40 -6.11
N TYR A 41 0.82 -0.78 -4.93
CA TYR A 41 0.84 0.67 -4.79
C TYR A 41 2.11 1.27 -5.41
N MET A 42 3.27 0.67 -5.15
CA MET A 42 4.54 1.11 -5.72
C MET A 42 4.59 0.91 -7.23
N ASP A 43 4.19 -0.28 -7.72
CA ASP A 43 4.15 -0.59 -9.16
C ASP A 43 3.29 0.43 -9.92
N MET A 44 2.11 0.72 -9.38
CA MET A 44 1.20 1.67 -10.00
C MET A 44 1.71 3.10 -9.95
N SER A 45 2.32 3.50 -8.84
CA SER A 45 2.96 4.81 -8.71
C SER A 45 4.07 4.99 -9.76
N MET A 46 4.89 3.96 -10.01
CA MET A 46 5.93 3.99 -11.05
C MET A 46 5.33 4.05 -12.45
N ILE A 47 4.27 3.30 -12.73
CA ILE A 47 3.57 3.37 -14.02
C ILE A 47 3.03 4.78 -14.26
N LEU A 48 2.38 5.39 -13.27
CA LEU A 48 1.87 6.75 -13.38
C LEU A 48 3.00 7.77 -13.61
N MET A 49 4.10 7.68 -12.85
CA MET A 49 5.27 8.54 -13.05
C MET A 49 5.83 8.43 -14.48
N LYS A 50 5.96 7.22 -15.02
CA LYS A 50 6.41 7.01 -16.41
C LYS A 50 5.44 7.64 -17.42
N ARG A 51 4.13 7.55 -17.19
CA ARG A 51 3.13 8.17 -18.07
C ARG A 51 3.20 9.69 -18.07
N PHE A 52 3.43 10.32 -16.91
CA PHE A 52 3.60 11.77 -16.82
C PHE A 52 4.89 12.26 -17.47
N GLN A 53 5.95 11.45 -17.48
CA GLN A 53 7.20 11.79 -18.17
C GLN A 53 7.12 11.61 -19.70
N GLN A 54 6.18 10.80 -20.17
CA GLN A 54 5.93 10.56 -21.59
C GLN A 54 4.98 11.61 -22.22
N GLN A 55 4.48 12.55 -21.43
CA GLN A 55 3.76 13.75 -21.88
C GLN A 55 4.70 14.95 -21.84
#